data_AF-A0A2K5KNJ2-F1
#
_entry.id   AF-A0A2K5KNJ2-F1
#
_cell.length_a   1.000
_cell.length_b   1.000
_cell.length_c   1.000
_cell.angle_alpha   90.00
_cell.angle_beta   90.00
_cell.angle_gamma   90.00
#
_symmetry.space_group_name_H-M   'P 1'
#
loop_
_entity.id
_entity.type
_entity.pdbx_description
1 polymer ?
#
loop_
_entity_poly.entity_id
_entity_poly.type
_entity_poly.pdbx_seq_one_letter_code
_entity_poly.pdbx_strand_id
1 'polypeptide(L)'
;MAQTDKPTCIPPELPKMLKEFAKAAIRAQPQDLIQWGAVAGRLIVHAEELAQMWKVVNLPADLFNSVMNVGRFTEEIEWLKFLALACSALGVTITKTLKIVCEVLSCDHNGGLPRIPFSTFQFLYTYIAEVDGEISASHVSRMLNYIEQEVIGPDGLITVNDFTQNPRVWLE
;
A
#
# COMPACT_ATOMS: atom_id res chain seq x y z
N MET A 1 14.09 -14.69 32.61
CA MET A 1 13.67 -13.58 31.72
C MET A 1 13.00 -14.22 30.52
N ALA A 2 11.68 -14.37 30.56
CA ALA A 2 10.93 -15.05 29.51
C ALA A 2 10.72 -14.08 28.34
N GLN A 3 11.34 -14.37 27.21
CA GLN A 3 10.97 -13.80 25.92
C GLN A 3 9.55 -14.30 25.62
N THR A 4 8.56 -13.44 25.77
CA THR A 4 7.21 -13.70 25.27
C THR A 4 7.23 -13.46 23.77
N ASP A 5 7.44 -14.55 23.02
CA ASP A 5 6.97 -14.70 21.66
C ASP A 5 5.45 -14.49 21.69
N LYS A 6 5.03 -13.24 21.50
CA LYS A 6 3.63 -12.89 21.32
C LYS A 6 3.40 -13.08 19.83
N PRO A 7 2.69 -14.12 19.37
CA PRO A 7 2.34 -14.23 17.97
C PRO A 7 1.62 -12.93 17.63
N THR A 8 2.11 -12.22 16.61
CA THR A 8 1.50 -11.00 16.09
C THR A 8 0.10 -11.39 15.65
N CYS A 9 -0.86 -11.33 16.58
CA CYS A 9 -2.23 -11.75 16.34
C CYS A 9 -2.84 -10.64 15.50
N ILE A 10 -2.66 -10.77 14.19
CA ILE A 10 -3.22 -9.88 13.19
C ILE A 10 -4.74 -9.94 13.36
N PRO A 11 -5.39 -8.85 13.83
CA PRO A 11 -6.82 -8.90 14.05
C PRO A 11 -7.52 -9.05 12.68
N PRO A 12 -8.59 -9.87 12.59
CA PRO A 12 -9.29 -10.10 11.32
C PRO A 12 -9.94 -8.82 10.74
N GLU A 13 -10.10 -7.79 11.57
CA GLU A 13 -10.64 -6.48 11.19
C GLU A 13 -9.57 -5.50 10.67
N LEU A 14 -8.29 -5.84 10.76
CA LEU A 14 -7.17 -4.99 10.37
C LEU A 14 -7.28 -4.44 8.92
N PRO A 15 -7.72 -5.21 7.90
CA PRO A 15 -7.92 -4.66 6.56
C PRO A 15 -8.96 -3.54 6.51
N LYS A 16 -10.07 -3.69 7.25
CA LYS A 16 -11.13 -2.67 7.34
C LYS A 16 -10.62 -1.42 8.06
N MET A 17 -9.85 -1.62 9.13
CA MET A 17 -9.24 -0.53 9.89
C MET A 17 -8.22 0.24 9.05
N LEU A 18 -7.33 -0.44 8.32
CA LEU A 18 -6.40 0.22 7.38
C LEU A 18 -7.14 0.96 6.26
N LYS A 19 -8.28 0.41 5.81
CA LYS A 19 -9.14 1.10 4.84
C LYS A 19 -9.73 2.39 5.39
N GLU A 20 -10.24 2.37 6.62
CA GLU A 20 -10.77 3.58 7.26
C GLU A 20 -9.66 4.58 7.60
N PHE A 21 -8.48 4.10 8.00
CA PHE A 21 -7.29 4.91 8.20
C PHE A 21 -6.85 5.62 6.92
N ALA A 22 -6.76 4.88 5.80
CA ALA A 22 -6.40 5.49 4.53
C ALA A 22 -7.46 6.46 4.01
N LYS A 23 -8.74 6.13 4.15
CA LYS A 23 -9.82 7.08 3.84
C LYS A 23 -9.75 8.32 4.71
N ALA A 24 -9.48 8.19 6.01
CA ALA A 24 -9.35 9.33 6.91
C ALA A 24 -8.18 10.23 6.51
N ALA A 25 -7.02 9.65 6.19
CA ALA A 25 -5.86 10.40 5.71
C ALA A 25 -6.13 11.08 4.35
N ILE A 26 -6.78 10.39 3.41
CA ILE A 26 -7.18 10.96 2.11
C ILE A 26 -8.21 12.10 2.29
N ARG A 27 -9.13 11.99 3.27
CA ARG A 27 -10.17 13.01 3.55
C ARG A 27 -9.67 14.20 4.35
N ALA A 28 -8.68 14.01 5.22
CA ALA A 28 -8.06 15.07 6.02
C ALA A 28 -7.19 16.00 5.15
N GLN A 29 -6.84 15.55 3.95
CA GLN A 29 -6.16 16.37 2.94
C GLN A 29 -7.17 17.33 2.29
N PRO A 30 -6.80 18.61 2.07
CA PRO A 30 -7.68 19.56 1.42
C PRO A 30 -8.10 19.03 0.03
N GLN A 31 -9.37 19.22 -0.33
CA GLN A 31 -10.01 18.75 -1.57
C GLN A 31 -9.36 19.29 -2.87
N ASP A 32 -8.24 20.00 -2.81
CA ASP A 32 -7.44 20.48 -3.93
C ASP A 32 -6.33 19.50 -4.37
N LEU A 33 -6.31 18.27 -3.85
CA LEU A 33 -5.54 17.15 -4.42
C LEU A 33 -6.36 16.28 -5.40
N ILE A 34 -7.48 16.80 -5.92
CA ILE A 34 -8.26 16.20 -7.02
C ILE A 34 -7.56 16.48 -8.37
N GLN A 35 -6.33 15.99 -8.50
CA GLN A 35 -5.62 15.74 -9.77
C GLN A 35 -4.91 14.40 -9.56
N TRP A 36 -5.71 13.33 -9.55
CA TRP A 36 -5.32 11.94 -9.24
C TRP A 36 -4.44 11.35 -10.35
N GLY A 37 -3.21 11.87 -10.48
CA GLY A 37 -2.22 11.40 -11.45
C GLY A 37 -0.75 11.67 -11.07
N ALA A 38 -0.46 12.56 -10.11
CA ALA A 38 0.91 13.07 -9.91
C ALA A 38 1.52 12.92 -8.50
N VAL A 39 0.78 12.49 -7.47
CA VAL A 39 1.24 12.67 -6.06
C VAL A 39 1.35 11.38 -5.25
N ALA A 40 1.21 10.21 -5.88
CA ALA A 40 1.28 8.93 -5.18
C ALA A 40 2.59 8.77 -4.37
N GLY A 41 3.73 9.17 -4.92
CA GLY A 41 5.02 9.10 -4.21
C GLY A 41 5.43 10.33 -3.39
N ARG A 42 4.55 11.32 -3.16
CA ARG A 42 4.94 12.61 -2.54
C ARG A 42 4.12 13.04 -1.34
N LEU A 43 3.17 12.21 -0.90
CA LEU A 43 2.41 12.53 0.30
C LEU A 43 3.26 12.28 1.54
N ILE A 44 3.72 13.36 2.16
CA ILE A 44 4.43 13.33 3.43
C ILE A 44 3.44 13.63 4.56
N VAL A 45 3.49 12.83 5.62
CA VAL A 45 2.70 13.00 6.84
C VAL A 45 3.64 12.98 8.04
N HIS A 46 3.37 13.79 9.05
CA HIS A 46 4.17 13.78 10.28
C HIS A 46 3.87 12.54 11.14
N ALA A 47 4.90 11.99 11.76
CA ALA A 47 4.77 10.82 12.63
C ALA A 47 3.75 11.00 13.76
N GLU A 48 3.66 12.22 14.31
CA GLU A 48 2.70 12.53 15.37
C GLU A 48 1.25 12.45 14.88
N GLU A 49 0.94 13.08 13.75
CA GLU A 49 -0.38 13.02 13.12
C GLU A 49 -0.75 11.58 12.75
N LEU A 50 0.21 10.85 12.21
CA LEU A 50 0.05 9.44 11.84
C LEU A 50 -0.26 8.57 13.05
N ALA A 51 0.46 8.77 14.16
CA ALA A 51 0.24 8.05 15.41
C ALA A 51 -1.13 8.39 16.03
N GLN A 52 -1.59 9.64 15.93
CA GLN A 52 -2.93 10.02 16.36
C GLN A 52 -4.01 9.33 15.52
N MET A 53 -3.90 9.36 14.20
CA MET A 53 -4.82 8.66 13.31
C MET A 53 -4.82 7.14 13.58
N TRP A 54 -3.65 6.54 13.83
CA TRP A 54 -3.53 5.12 14.15
C TRP A 54 -4.23 4.75 15.47
N LYS A 55 -4.14 5.62 16.48
CA LYS A 55 -4.86 5.48 17.76
C LYS A 55 -6.36 5.65 17.60
N VAL A 56 -6.83 6.60 16.79
CA VAL A 56 -8.26 6.83 16.53
C VAL A 56 -8.93 5.59 15.95
N VAL A 57 -8.23 4.90 15.06
CA VAL A 57 -8.71 3.65 14.46
C VAL A 57 -8.55 2.46 15.41
N ASN A 58 -7.96 2.65 16.59
CA ASN A 58 -7.74 1.63 17.62
C ASN A 58 -6.86 0.45 17.15
N LEU A 59 -5.86 0.76 16.31
CA LEU A 59 -4.91 -0.23 15.81
C LEU A 59 -3.80 -0.55 16.84
N PRO A 60 -3.21 -1.76 16.82
CA PRO A 60 -2.17 -2.15 17.77
C PRO A 60 -0.94 -1.23 17.67
N ALA A 61 -0.47 -0.70 18.81
CA ALA A 61 0.73 0.14 18.85
C ALA A 61 2.00 -0.64 18.48
N ASP A 62 2.07 -1.93 18.83
CA ASP A 62 3.18 -2.80 18.43
C ASP A 62 3.30 -2.91 16.90
N LEU A 63 2.17 -2.98 16.19
CA LEU A 63 2.15 -3.01 14.73
C LEU A 63 2.64 -1.68 14.15
N PHE A 64 2.21 -0.55 14.70
CA PHE A 64 2.71 0.77 14.30
C PHE A 64 4.23 0.86 14.43
N ASN A 65 4.76 0.49 15.60
CA ASN A 65 6.21 0.53 15.88
C ASN A 65 6.98 -0.41 14.95
N SER A 66 6.44 -1.60 14.67
CA SER A 66 7.03 -2.53 13.71
C SER A 66 7.11 -1.91 12.31
N VAL A 67 6.02 -1.31 11.83
CA VAL A 67 5.98 -0.63 10.52
C VAL A 67 6.97 0.53 10.47
N MET A 68 7.01 1.36 11.52
CA MET A 68 7.97 2.47 11.66
C MET A 68 9.42 2.00 11.59
N ASN A 69 9.75 0.91 12.28
CA ASN A 69 11.09 0.36 12.32
C ASN A 69 11.51 -0.28 10.98
N VAL A 70 10.60 -1.05 10.35
CA VAL A 70 10.85 -1.67 9.04
C VAL A 70 11.05 -0.61 7.96
N GLY A 71 10.21 0.41 7.93
CA GLY A 71 10.32 1.51 6.97
C GLY A 71 11.42 2.52 7.28
N ARG A 72 12.09 2.39 8.44
CA ARG A 72 13.08 3.34 8.97
C ARG A 72 12.55 4.79 8.93
N PHE A 73 11.27 4.95 9.24
CA PHE A 73 10.59 6.24 9.20
C PHE A 73 11.02 7.09 10.40
N THR A 74 11.08 8.41 10.19
CA THR A 74 11.46 9.39 11.21
C THR A 74 10.31 10.35 11.46
N GLU A 75 10.53 11.66 11.41
CA GLU A 75 9.50 12.68 11.64
C GLU A 75 8.59 12.86 10.42
N GLU A 76 9.16 12.81 9.22
CA GLU A 76 8.46 12.93 7.95
C GLU A 76 8.34 11.55 7.30
N ILE A 77 7.11 11.16 7.00
CA ILE A 77 6.79 9.81 6.55
C ILE A 77 6.13 9.88 5.18
N GLU A 78 6.70 9.20 4.20
CA GLU A 78 6.04 8.94 2.94
C GLU A 78 4.84 8.01 3.18
N TRP A 79 3.65 8.58 3.09
CA TRP A 79 2.39 7.92 3.43
C TRP A 79 2.19 6.59 2.71
N LEU A 80 2.46 6.53 1.40
CA LEU A 80 2.27 5.28 0.64
C LEU A 80 3.26 4.19 1.05
N LYS A 81 4.49 4.56 1.42
CA LYS A 81 5.48 3.60 1.93
C LYS A 81 5.03 3.03 3.26
N PHE A 82 4.54 3.88 4.16
CA PHE A 82 3.97 3.45 5.42
C PHE A 82 2.76 2.54 5.22
N LEU A 83 1.83 2.94 4.35
CA LEU A 83 0.63 2.16 4.04
C LEU A 83 0.98 0.80 3.44
N ALA A 84 1.93 0.75 2.51
CA ALA A 84 2.39 -0.51 1.91
C ALA A 84 2.94 -1.49 2.96
N LEU A 85 3.73 -1.00 3.92
CA LEU A 85 4.25 -1.82 5.02
C LEU A 85 3.16 -2.21 6.03
N ALA A 86 2.21 -1.33 6.32
CA ALA A 86 1.06 -1.67 7.15
C ALA A 86 0.20 -2.76 6.49
N CYS A 87 0.04 -2.71 5.15
CA CYS A 87 -0.62 -3.75 4.37
C CYS A 87 0.21 -5.03 4.24
N SER A 88 1.55 -4.96 4.26
CA SER A 88 2.39 -6.16 4.20
C SER A 88 2.31 -6.97 5.49
N ALA A 89 2.03 -6.33 6.61
CA ALA A 89 1.70 -7.04 7.85
C ALA A 89 0.42 -7.90 7.74
N LEU A 90 -0.46 -7.64 6.77
CA LEU A 90 -1.62 -8.46 6.44
C LEU A 90 -1.34 -9.48 5.33
N GLY A 91 -0.54 -9.07 4.35
CA GLY A 91 -0.26 -9.81 3.13
C GLY A 91 0.96 -10.71 3.32
N VAL A 92 0.74 -12.03 3.39
CA VAL A 92 1.84 -13.02 3.41
C VAL A 92 2.69 -13.04 2.14
N THR A 93 2.28 -12.36 1.07
CA THR A 93 3.02 -12.24 -0.20
C THR A 93 2.83 -10.86 -0.82
N ILE A 94 3.78 -10.43 -1.66
CA ILE A 94 3.74 -9.16 -2.41
C ILE A 94 2.40 -9.00 -3.16
N THR A 95 1.93 -10.02 -3.87
CA THR A 95 0.65 -9.98 -4.60
C THR A 95 -0.55 -9.71 -3.69
N LYS A 96 -0.58 -10.33 -2.49
CA LYS A 96 -1.66 -10.09 -1.51
C LYS A 96 -1.56 -8.68 -0.94
N THR A 97 -0.36 -8.23 -0.60
CA THR A 97 -0.11 -6.87 -0.12
C THR A 97 -0.57 -5.84 -1.14
N LEU A 98 -0.18 -6.00 -2.41
CA LEU A 98 -0.61 -5.14 -3.52
C LEU A 98 -2.13 -5.12 -3.70
N LYS A 99 -2.78 -6.28 -3.60
CA LYS A 99 -4.23 -6.36 -3.65
C LYS A 99 -4.88 -5.55 -2.52
N ILE A 100 -4.43 -5.74 -1.28
CA ILE A 100 -4.97 -5.04 -0.10
C ILE A 100 -4.75 -3.52 -0.25
N VAL A 101 -3.54 -3.07 -0.58
CA VAL A 101 -3.27 -1.63 -0.71
C VAL A 101 -4.05 -1.00 -1.86
N CYS A 102 -4.25 -1.71 -2.99
CA CYS A 102 -5.11 -1.24 -4.08
C CYS A 102 -6.57 -1.12 -3.62
N GLU A 103 -7.10 -2.10 -2.89
CA GLU A 103 -8.46 -2.07 -2.32
C GLU A 103 -8.66 -0.96 -1.28
N VAL A 104 -7.60 -0.63 -0.55
CA VAL A 104 -7.57 0.45 0.45
C VAL A 104 -7.52 1.83 -0.21
N LEU A 105 -6.69 1.99 -1.25
CA LEU A 105 -6.53 3.25 -1.98
C LEU A 105 -7.67 3.54 -2.96
N SER A 106 -8.38 2.50 -3.41
CA SER A 106 -9.50 2.67 -4.35
C SER A 106 -10.67 3.40 -3.67
N CYS A 107 -11.00 4.58 -4.20
CA CYS A 107 -12.05 5.45 -3.68
C CYS A 107 -13.47 5.09 -4.14
N ASP A 108 -13.68 4.00 -4.89
CA ASP A 108 -14.92 3.83 -5.63
C ASP A 108 -16.16 3.66 -4.74
N HIS A 109 -17.00 4.69 -4.74
CA HIS A 109 -18.30 4.74 -4.06
C HIS A 109 -19.40 4.02 -4.85
N ASN A 110 -19.11 3.54 -6.05
CA ASN A 110 -20.11 3.07 -7.01
C ASN A 110 -20.07 1.55 -7.27
N GLY A 111 -19.40 0.78 -6.40
CA GLY A 111 -19.37 -0.69 -6.50
C GLY A 111 -18.54 -1.26 -7.67
N GLY A 112 -17.73 -0.42 -8.32
CA GLY A 112 -16.77 -0.85 -9.33
C GLY A 112 -15.59 -1.62 -8.72
N LEU A 113 -14.86 -2.36 -9.57
CA LEU A 113 -13.61 -3.00 -9.17
C LEU A 113 -12.61 -1.95 -8.67
N PRO A 114 -11.84 -2.21 -7.61
CA PRO A 114 -10.83 -1.30 -7.09
C PRO A 114 -9.82 -0.94 -8.19
N ARG A 115 -9.68 0.36 -8.49
CA ARG A 115 -8.75 0.91 -9.47
C ARG A 115 -7.89 2.00 -8.85
N ILE A 116 -6.61 2.01 -9.21
CA ILE A 116 -5.66 3.08 -8.86
C ILE A 116 -4.90 3.52 -10.12
N PRO A 117 -4.30 4.73 -10.12
CA PRO A 117 -3.38 5.12 -11.18
C PRO A 117 -2.21 4.14 -11.30
N PHE A 118 -1.78 3.83 -12.52
CA PHE A 118 -0.66 2.91 -12.73
C PHE A 118 0.64 3.43 -12.10
N SER A 119 0.87 4.74 -12.11
CA SER A 119 2.01 5.38 -11.42
C SER A 119 2.04 5.07 -9.91
N THR A 120 0.88 5.00 -9.26
CA THR A 120 0.74 4.57 -7.86
C THR A 120 1.15 3.11 -7.69
N PHE A 121 0.69 2.24 -8.59
CA PHE A 121 1.06 0.82 -8.55
C PHE A 121 2.56 0.61 -8.77
N GLN A 122 3.17 1.31 -9.73
CA GLN A 122 4.62 1.26 -9.98
C GLN A 122 5.41 1.59 -8.73
N PHE A 123 5.05 2.68 -8.04
CA PHE A 123 5.68 3.08 -6.78
C PHE A 123 5.54 2.01 -5.70
N LEU A 124 4.32 1.51 -5.48
CA LEU A 124 4.04 0.51 -4.45
C LEU A 124 4.78 -0.81 -4.72
N TYR A 125 4.72 -1.33 -5.93
CA TYR A 125 5.36 -2.58 -6.28
C TYR A 125 6.89 -2.49 -6.17
N THR A 126 7.49 -1.40 -6.67
CA THR A 126 8.92 -1.17 -6.56
C THR A 126 9.35 -1.13 -5.09
N TYR A 127 8.66 -0.34 -4.28
CA TYR A 127 9.00 -0.20 -2.87
C TYR A 127 8.82 -1.51 -2.08
N ILE A 128 7.72 -2.24 -2.31
CA ILE A 128 7.49 -3.52 -1.63
C ILE A 128 8.56 -4.55 -2.06
N ALA A 129 8.90 -4.62 -3.35
CA ALA A 129 9.95 -5.50 -3.86
C ALA A 129 11.34 -5.17 -3.27
N GLU A 130 11.66 -3.89 -3.12
CA GLU A 130 12.90 -3.44 -2.48
C GLU A 130 12.97 -3.83 -1.00
N VAL A 131 11.86 -3.71 -0.27
CA VAL A 131 11.79 -4.08 1.15
C VAL A 131 11.87 -5.59 1.34
N ASP A 132 11.17 -6.35 0.50
CA ASP A 132 11.13 -7.81 0.55
C ASP A 132 12.48 -8.43 0.15
N GLY A 133 13.18 -7.81 -0.80
CA GLY A 133 14.52 -8.22 -1.23
C GLY A 133 14.58 -9.51 -2.06
N GLU A 134 13.46 -10.22 -2.22
CA GLU A 134 13.39 -11.45 -3.02
C GLU A 134 13.32 -11.17 -4.53
N ILE A 135 12.78 -10.01 -4.92
CA ILE A 135 12.59 -9.63 -6.33
C ILE A 135 13.70 -8.69 -6.81
N SER A 136 14.38 -9.08 -7.89
CA SER A 136 15.42 -8.23 -8.51
C SER A 136 14.83 -6.98 -9.17
N ALA A 137 15.56 -5.87 -9.18
CA ALA A 137 15.16 -4.63 -9.85
C ALA A 137 14.89 -4.83 -11.36
N SER A 138 15.62 -5.75 -12.01
CA SER A 138 15.37 -6.15 -13.40
C SER A 138 14.03 -6.84 -13.59
N HIS A 139 13.62 -7.70 -12.64
CA HIS A 139 12.30 -8.32 -12.67
C HIS A 139 11.22 -7.26 -12.48
N VAL A 140 11.37 -6.38 -11.48
CA VAL A 140 10.43 -5.27 -11.24
C VAL A 140 10.22 -4.44 -12.52
N SER A 141 11.32 -4.03 -13.16
CA SER A 141 11.27 -3.21 -14.37
C SER A 141 10.56 -3.92 -15.54
N ARG A 142 10.83 -5.21 -15.73
CA ARG A 142 10.22 -6.02 -16.79
C ARG A 142 8.72 -6.17 -16.59
N MET A 143 8.29 -6.50 -15.36
CA MET A 143 6.88 -6.63 -15.02
C MET A 143 6.13 -5.31 -15.21
N LEU A 144 6.70 -4.20 -14.74
CA LEU A 144 6.09 -2.88 -14.90
C LEU A 144 5.97 -2.49 -16.38
N ASN A 145 7.00 -2.75 -17.19
CA ASN A 145 6.96 -2.45 -18.62
C ASN A 145 5.91 -3.31 -19.36
N TYR A 146 5.79 -4.60 -19.03
CA TYR A 146 4.76 -5.46 -19.60
C TYR A 146 3.34 -4.96 -19.27
N ILE A 147 3.10 -4.63 -18.00
CA ILE A 147 1.79 -4.10 -17.58
C ILE A 147 1.49 -2.80 -18.32
N GLU A 148 2.44 -1.87 -18.38
CA GLU A 148 2.27 -0.58 -19.05
C GLU A 148 1.90 -0.71 -20.53
N GLN A 149 2.49 -1.67 -21.24
CA GLN A 149 2.28 -1.84 -22.68
C GLN A 149 1.04 -2.68 -23.02
N GLU A 150 0.81 -3.77 -22.29
CA GLU A 150 -0.17 -4.80 -22.68
C GLU A 150 -1.48 -4.72 -21.88
N VAL A 151 -1.47 -4.05 -20.73
CA VAL A 151 -2.56 -4.12 -19.74
C VAL A 151 -3.17 -2.74 -19.49
N ILE A 152 -2.34 -1.69 -19.40
CA ILE A 152 -2.84 -0.34 -19.12
C ILE A 152 -3.53 0.25 -20.36
N GLY A 153 -4.80 0.59 -20.18
CA GLY A 153 -5.61 1.27 -21.20
C GLY A 153 -5.32 2.78 -21.27
N PRO A 154 -6.01 3.51 -22.18
CA PRO A 154 -5.84 4.95 -22.34
C PRO A 154 -6.24 5.76 -21.09
N ASP A 155 -6.96 5.15 -20.15
CA ASP A 155 -7.32 5.74 -18.87
C ASP A 155 -6.15 5.76 -17.85
N GLY A 156 -5.08 5.01 -18.08
CA GLY A 156 -3.90 5.01 -17.22
C GLY A 156 -4.12 4.39 -15.83
N LEU A 157 -5.22 3.64 -15.65
CA LEU A 157 -5.56 2.98 -14.39
C LEU A 157 -5.24 1.49 -14.46
N ILE A 158 -4.97 0.92 -13.29
CA ILE A 158 -4.78 -0.52 -13.09
C ILE A 158 -5.75 -1.02 -12.03
N THR A 159 -6.30 -2.21 -12.25
CA THR A 159 -7.17 -2.90 -11.31
C THR A 159 -6.47 -4.11 -10.68
N VAL A 160 -7.00 -4.60 -9.56
CA VAL A 160 -6.49 -5.83 -8.94
C VAL A 160 -6.52 -7.02 -9.90
N ASN A 161 -7.52 -7.08 -10.77
CA ASN A 161 -7.69 -8.20 -11.69
C ASN A 161 -6.57 -8.27 -12.73
N ASP A 162 -6.08 -7.11 -13.17
CA ASP A 162 -5.08 -6.96 -14.22
C ASP A 162 -3.75 -7.63 -13.88
N PHE A 163 -3.34 -7.56 -12.62
CA PHE A 163 -2.13 -8.23 -12.15
C PHE A 163 -2.40 -9.55 -11.46
N THR A 164 -3.62 -9.87 -10.99
CA THR A 164 -3.86 -11.16 -10.29
C THR A 164 -4.34 -12.28 -11.20
N GLN A 165 -5.07 -11.99 -12.29
CA GLN A 165 -5.57 -12.99 -13.23
C GLN A 165 -4.66 -13.20 -14.44
N ASN A 166 -3.63 -12.38 -14.59
CA ASN A 166 -2.70 -12.50 -15.70
C ASN A 166 -1.43 -13.24 -15.22
N PRO A 167 -1.31 -14.57 -15.44
CA PRO A 167 -0.15 -15.31 -14.99
C PRO A 167 1.15 -14.76 -15.61
N ARG A 168 1.08 -14.13 -16.79
CA ARG A 168 2.25 -13.51 -17.45
C ARG A 168 2.85 -12.35 -16.68
N VAL A 169 2.08 -11.74 -15.78
CA VAL A 169 2.58 -10.67 -14.91
C VAL A 169 3.58 -11.19 -13.88
N TRP A 170 3.44 -12.46 -13.46
CA TRP A 170 4.31 -13.10 -12.46
C TRP A 170 5.20 -14.20 -13.06
N LEU A 171 5.09 -14.47 -14.36
CA LEU A 171 5.89 -15.47 -15.03
C LEU A 171 7.29 -14.91 -15.31
N GLU A 172 8.28 -15.48 -14.63
CA GLU A 172 9.60 -15.74 -15.19
C GLU A 172 9.62 -17.10 -15.90
#